data_AF-A0A1X6ZJ33-F1
#
_entry.id   AF-A0A1X6ZJ33-F1
#
_cell.length_a   1.000
_cell.length_b   1.000
_cell.length_c   1.000
_cell.angle_alpha   90.00
_cell.angle_beta   90.00
_cell.angle_gamma   90.00
#
_symmetry.space_group_name_H-M   'P 1'
#
loop_
_entity.id
_entity.type
_entity.pdbx_description
1 polymer ?
#
loop_
_entity_poly.entity_id
_entity_poly.type
_entity_poly.pdbx_seq_one_letter_code
_entity_poly.pdbx_strand_id
1 'polypeptide(L)'
;MPFWTETVAMCLQAAKSFPNVRSIAWDVAVTEEGPLIVEGNTQWDVHVPQMLLKGYFTPERRAYYESLGDPTTATKLPPIRSLPGQTRLSWALYTLRKKLTFRL
;
A
#
# COMPACT_ATOMS: atom_id res chain seq x y z
N MET A 1 9.04 -2.66 -19.61
CA MET A 1 10.17 -2.89 -18.68
C MET A 1 10.43 -4.38 -18.59
N PRO A 2 11.69 -4.86 -18.67
CA PRO A 2 12.01 -6.25 -18.39
C PRO A 2 11.63 -6.62 -16.94
N PHE A 3 11.34 -7.90 -16.69
CA PHE A 3 10.97 -8.43 -15.36
C PHE A 3 9.77 -7.76 -14.67
N TRP A 4 8.83 -7.19 -15.44
CA TRP A 4 7.68 -6.48 -14.87
C TRP A 4 6.82 -7.39 -13.98
N THR A 5 6.51 -8.60 -14.46
CA THR A 5 5.66 -9.54 -13.72
C THR A 5 6.31 -9.98 -12.42
N GLU A 6 7.63 -10.23 -12.44
CA GLU A 6 8.45 -10.60 -11.30
C GLU A 6 8.57 -9.45 -10.30
N THR A 7 8.72 -8.23 -10.79
CA THR A 7 8.72 -7.01 -9.96
C THR A 7 7.41 -6.87 -9.20
N VAL A 8 6.28 -6.97 -9.91
CA VAL A 8 4.94 -6.91 -9.29
C VAL A 8 4.76 -8.03 -8.27
N ALA A 9 5.15 -9.26 -8.63
CA ALA A 9 5.04 -10.40 -7.73
C ALA A 9 5.88 -10.20 -6.45
N MET A 10 7.12 -9.74 -6.58
CA MET A 10 8.02 -9.43 -5.46
C MET A 10 7.42 -8.37 -4.53
N CYS A 11 6.95 -7.24 -5.07
CA CYS A 11 6.32 -6.18 -4.28
C CYS A 11 5.05 -6.65 -3.57
N LEU A 12 4.21 -7.46 -4.22
CA LEU A 12 3.01 -8.04 -3.61
C LEU A 12 3.34 -9.02 -2.48
N GLN A 13 4.43 -9.77 -2.59
CA GLN A 13 4.89 -10.64 -1.51
C GLN A 13 5.44 -9.81 -0.33
N ALA A 14 6.29 -8.82 -0.60
CA ALA A 14 6.86 -7.95 0.42
C ALA A 14 5.78 -7.18 1.20
N ALA A 15 4.74 -6.69 0.52
CA ALA A 15 3.62 -5.98 1.15
C ALA A 15 2.90 -6.80 2.24
N LYS A 16 2.89 -8.14 2.15
CA LYS A 16 2.26 -9.01 3.16
C LYS A 16 2.98 -8.96 4.52
N SER A 17 4.25 -8.56 4.54
CA SER A 17 5.03 -8.39 5.77
C SER A 17 4.62 -7.14 6.56
N PHE A 18 3.85 -6.22 5.95
CA PHE A 18 3.42 -4.96 6.54
C PHE A 18 1.89 -4.85 6.59
N PRO A 19 1.20 -5.74 7.34
CA PRO A 19 -0.27 -5.84 7.29
C PRO A 19 -1.00 -4.56 7.73
N ASN A 20 -0.35 -3.70 8.54
CA ASN A 20 -0.94 -2.44 9.00
C ASN A 20 -0.70 -1.26 8.03
N VAL A 21 0.04 -1.47 6.94
CA VAL A 21 0.33 -0.44 5.94
C VAL A 21 -0.56 -0.68 4.72
N ARG A 22 -1.42 0.30 4.42
CA ARG A 22 -2.47 0.17 3.38
C ARG A 22 -1.94 0.28 1.96
N SER A 23 -0.90 1.08 1.77
CA SER A 23 -0.21 1.27 0.50
C SER A 23 1.25 1.61 0.76
N ILE A 24 2.12 1.12 -0.13
CA ILE A 24 3.56 1.37 -0.12
C ILE A 24 3.93 1.67 -1.56
N ALA A 25 4.59 2.80 -1.82
CA ALA A 25 5.28 2.99 -3.09
C ALA A 25 6.65 2.33 -2.98
N TRP A 26 6.92 1.39 -3.88
CA TRP A 26 8.16 0.63 -3.89
C TRP A 26 9.11 1.22 -4.92
N ASP A 27 10.33 1.50 -4.49
CA ASP A 27 11.42 1.80 -5.39
C ASP A 27 12.15 0.48 -5.67
N VAL A 28 12.16 0.09 -6.94
CA VAL A 28 12.70 -1.19 -7.38
C VAL A 28 13.82 -0.96 -8.38
N ALA A 29 14.98 -1.51 -8.08
CA ALA A 29 16.08 -1.61 -9.04
C ALA A 29 15.88 -2.88 -9.87
N VAL A 30 15.90 -2.74 -11.20
CA VAL A 30 15.92 -3.89 -12.12
C VAL A 30 17.36 -4.13 -12.54
N THR A 31 17.91 -5.27 -12.15
CA THR A 31 19.29 -5.69 -12.45
C THR A 31 19.32 -6.77 -13.53
N GLU A 32 20.51 -7.22 -13.94
CA GLU A 32 20.67 -8.32 -14.90
C GLU A 32 20.14 -9.65 -14.32
N GLU A 33 20.22 -9.82 -13.00
CA GLU A 33 19.77 -11.02 -12.29
C GLU A 33 18.29 -10.96 -11.86
N GLY A 34 17.64 -9.79 -12.00
CA GLY A 34 16.23 -9.59 -11.68
C GLY A 34 15.95 -8.36 -10.80
N PRO A 35 14.70 -8.20 -10.34
CA PRO A 35 14.29 -7.05 -9.55
C PRO A 35 14.73 -7.15 -8.08
N LEU A 36 15.11 -6.02 -7.49
CA LEU A 36 15.47 -5.86 -6.09
C LEU A 36 14.73 -4.67 -5.48
N ILE A 37 14.14 -4.85 -4.29
CA ILE A 37 13.55 -3.74 -3.53
C ILE A 37 14.68 -2.88 -2.96
N VAL A 38 14.67 -1.59 -3.28
CA VAL A 38 15.58 -0.59 -2.71
C VAL A 38 14.94 0.02 -1.46
N GLU A 39 13.71 0.52 -1.58
CA GLU A 39 12.96 1.10 -0.46
C GLU A 39 11.44 0.97 -0.63
N GLY A 40 10.73 1.13 0.49
CA GLY A 40 9.27 1.14 0.56
C GLY A 40 8.76 2.37 1.29
N ASN A 41 8.09 3.26 0.58
CA ASN A 41 7.62 4.55 1.06
C ASN A 41 6.15 4.49 1.47
N THR A 42 5.87 4.68 2.77
CA THR A 42 4.50 4.73 3.30
C THR A 42 3.85 6.10 3.12
N GLN A 43 4.65 7.16 3.07
CA GLN A 43 4.27 8.51 2.70
C GLN A 43 4.82 8.82 1.31
N TRP A 44 4.22 8.21 0.30
CA TRP A 44 4.57 8.49 -1.07
C TRP A 44 3.84 9.75 -1.53
N ASP A 45 4.59 10.71 -2.07
CA ASP A 45 4.12 12.07 -2.32
C ASP A 45 3.07 12.10 -3.45
N VAL A 46 1.82 11.93 -3.05
CA VAL A 46 0.64 12.29 -3.85
C VAL A 46 0.13 13.67 -3.49
N HIS A 47 0.68 14.30 -2.46
CA HIS A 47 0.11 15.47 -1.83
C HIS A 47 0.26 16.69 -2.73
N VAL A 48 1.48 16.97 -3.21
CA VAL A 48 1.72 18.14 -4.07
C VAL A 48 0.93 18.05 -5.39
N PRO A 49 0.92 16.92 -6.12
CA PRO A 49 0.08 16.79 -7.32
C PRO A 49 -1.42 16.91 -7.04
N GLN A 50 -1.92 16.41 -5.91
CA GLN A 50 -3.35 16.52 -5.57
C GLN A 50 -3.75 17.92 -5.06
N MET A 51 -2.80 18.66 -4.49
CA MET A 51 -3.02 20.01 -3.96
C MET A 51 -2.95 21.07 -5.07
N LEU A 52 -2.02 20.91 -6.02
CA LEU A 52 -1.80 21.89 -7.11
C LEU A 52 -2.59 21.56 -8.38
N LEU A 53 -2.98 20.30 -8.58
CA LEU A 53 -3.79 19.87 -9.73
C LEU A 53 -5.15 19.34 -9.24
N LYS A 54 -5.95 18.77 -10.15
CA LYS A 54 -7.13 17.98 -9.77
C LYS A 54 -6.69 16.71 -9.01
N GLY A 55 -7.56 16.13 -8.18
CA GLY A 55 -7.30 14.84 -7.53
C GLY A 55 -6.99 13.73 -8.55
N TYR A 56 -6.27 12.68 -8.16
CA TYR A 56 -5.90 11.59 -9.09
C TYR A 56 -7.11 10.82 -9.65
N PHE A 57 -8.24 10.80 -8.94
CA PHE A 57 -9.43 10.04 -9.29
C PHE A 57 -10.64 10.89 -9.68
N THR A 58 -10.43 12.05 -10.34
CA THR A 58 -11.57 12.76 -10.93
C THR A 58 -12.19 11.97 -12.10
N PRO A 59 -13.46 12.21 -12.45
CA PRO A 59 -14.09 11.55 -13.59
C PRO A 59 -13.28 11.66 -14.89
N GLU A 60 -12.66 12.81 -15.14
CA GLU A 60 -11.91 13.05 -16.39
C GLU A 60 -10.61 12.25 -16.45
N ARG A 61 -9.84 12.19 -15.35
CA ARG A 61 -8.61 11.38 -15.29
C ARG A 61 -8.93 9.90 -15.33
N ARG A 62 -10.02 9.47 -14.70
CA ARG A 62 -10.51 8.09 -14.78
C ARG A 62 -10.80 7.69 -16.22
N ALA A 63 -11.56 8.50 -16.95
CA ALA A 63 -11.85 8.26 -18.36
C ALA A 63 -10.58 8.21 -19.23
N TYR A 64 -9.60 9.06 -18.94
CA TYR A 64 -8.29 9.03 -19.61
C TYR A 64 -7.54 7.71 -19.37
N TYR A 65 -7.40 7.26 -18.11
CA TYR A 65 -6.72 5.99 -17.80
C TYR A 65 -7.43 4.78 -18.40
N GLU A 66 -8.77 4.76 -18.36
CA GLU A 66 -9.59 3.73 -19.01
C GLU A 66 -9.34 3.67 -20.52
N SER A 67 -9.18 4.84 -21.18
CA SER A 67 -8.86 4.90 -22.61
C SER A 67 -7.48 4.32 -22.97
N LEU A 68 -6.56 4.26 -22.00
CA LEU A 68 -5.24 3.64 -22.14
C LEU A 68 -5.23 2.15 -21.78
N GLY A 69 -6.38 1.59 -21.38
CA GLY A 69 -6.50 0.21 -20.94
C GLY A 69 -5.97 -0.04 -19.51
N ASP A 70 -5.75 1.02 -18.73
CA ASP A 70 -5.32 0.91 -17.33
C ASP A 70 -6.56 0.78 -16.43
N PRO A 71 -6.78 -0.36 -15.75
CA PRO A 71 -7.96 -0.56 -14.93
C PRO A 71 -7.98 0.40 -13.74
N THR A 72 -8.96 1.28 -13.71
CA THR A 72 -9.06 2.30 -12.67
C THR A 72 -9.53 1.67 -11.35
N THR A 73 -8.85 2.01 -10.24
CA THR A 73 -9.15 1.42 -8.93
C THR A 73 -10.59 1.69 -8.49
N ALA A 74 -11.15 0.79 -7.68
CA ALA A 74 -12.52 0.89 -7.17
C ALA A 74 -12.79 2.26 -6.52
N THR A 75 -13.96 2.84 -6.79
CA THR A 75 -14.40 4.14 -6.24
C THR A 75 -14.81 4.07 -4.76
N LYS A 76 -14.98 2.86 -4.25
CA LYS A 76 -15.23 2.58 -2.84
C LYS A 76 -14.02 1.83 -2.30
N LEU A 77 -13.50 2.29 -1.16
CA LEU A 77 -12.57 1.48 -0.40
C LEU A 77 -13.23 0.13 -0.10
N PRO A 78 -12.50 -0.99 -0.17
CA PRO A 78 -13.02 -2.25 0.31
C PRO A 78 -13.48 -2.06 1.77
N PRO A 79 -14.54 -2.76 2.21
CA PRO A 79 -14.96 -2.72 3.60
C PRO A 79 -13.74 -2.97 4.49
N ILE A 80 -13.66 -2.26 5.62
CA ILE A 80 -12.54 -2.38 6.55
C ILE A 80 -12.37 -3.87 6.87
N ARG A 81 -11.32 -4.47 6.32
CA ARG A 81 -10.97 -5.85 6.60
C ARG A 81 -10.45 -5.86 8.03
N SER A 82 -11.14 -6.55 8.93
CA SER A 82 -10.56 -6.90 10.22
C SER A 82 -9.33 -7.76 9.92
N LEU A 83 -8.13 -7.20 10.06
CA LEU A 83 -6.91 -7.98 9.98
C LEU A 83 -6.93 -9.02 11.12
N PRO A 84 -6.36 -10.22 10.93
CA PRO A 84 -6.13 -11.14 12.04
C PRO A 84 -5.35 -10.40 13.13
N GLY A 85 -5.94 -10.24 14.32
CA GLY A 85 -5.35 -9.42 15.38
C GLY A 85 -5.73 -7.93 15.37
N GLN A 86 -6.79 -7.53 14.65
CA GLN A 86 -7.50 -6.25 14.81
C GLN A 86 -8.97 -6.43 15.18
N THR A 87 -9.26 -7.40 16.06
CA THR A 87 -10.53 -7.47 16.78
C THR A 87 -10.50 -6.54 18.00
N ARG A 88 -11.65 -6.10 18.52
CA ARG A 88 -11.68 -5.37 19.82
C ARG A 88 -10.94 -6.14 20.92
N LEU A 89 -10.99 -7.47 20.88
CA LEU A 89 -10.25 -8.38 21.76
C LEU A 89 -8.72 -8.22 21.61
N SER A 90 -8.19 -8.16 20.39
CA SER A 90 -6.75 -7.96 20.17
C SER A 90 -6.24 -6.61 20.66
N TRP A 91 -7.03 -5.54 20.52
CA TRP A 91 -6.71 -4.22 21.08
C TRP A 91 -6.75 -4.21 22.61
N ALA A 92 -7.74 -4.89 23.20
CA ALA A 92 -7.82 -5.07 24.65
C ALA A 92 -6.59 -5.84 25.18
N LEU A 93 -6.19 -6.93 24.51
CA LEU A 93 -5.02 -7.73 24.86
C LEU A 93 -3.70 -6.96 24.70
N TYR A 94 -3.53 -6.20 23.61
CA TYR A 94 -2.39 -5.31 23.42
C TYR A 94 -2.29 -4.27 24.55
N THR A 95 -3.41 -3.64 24.89
CA THR A 95 -3.48 -2.64 25.97
C THR A 95 -3.16 -3.25 27.33
N LEU A 96 -3.68 -4.45 27.61
CA LEU A 96 -3.41 -5.20 28.84
C LEU A 96 -1.92 -5.56 28.95
N ARG A 97 -1.32 -6.07 27.86
CA ARG A 97 0.11 -6.39 27.80
C ARG A 97 0.96 -5.16 28.10
N LYS A 98 0.70 -4.02 27.46
CA LYS A 98 1.41 -2.76 27.76
C LYS A 98 1.28 -2.38 29.24
N LYS A 99 0.09 -2.45 29.84
CA LYS A 99 -0.09 -2.11 31.27
C LYS A 99 0.70 -3.03 32.22
N LEU A 100 0.89 -4.29 31.85
CA LEU A 100 1.64 -5.26 32.64
C LEU A 100 3.16 -5.11 32.43
N THR A 101 3.61 -4.77 31.22
CA THR A 101 5.04 -4.58 30.91
C THR A 101 5.64 -3.32 31.56
N PHE A 102 4.83 -2.33 31.93
CA PHE A 102 5.27 -1.11 32.65
C PHE A 102 5.13 -1.21 34.19
N ARG A 103 4.90 -2.41 34.74
CA ARG A 103 4.78 -2.65 36.19
C ARG A 103 5.83 -3.62 36.77
N LEU A 104 6.89 -3.90 36.01
CA LEU A 104 8.12 -4.54 36.46
C LEU A 104 9.27 -3.55 36.28
#